data_AF-A0A2V7GF45-F1
#
_entry.id   AF-A0A2V7GF45-F1
#
_cell.length_a   1.000
_cell.length_b   1.000
_cell.length_c   1.000
_cell.angle_alpha   90.00
_cell.angle_beta   90.00
_cell.angle_gamma   90.00
#
_symmetry.space_group_name_H-M   'P 1'
#
loop_
_entity.id
_entity.type
_entity.pdbx_description
1 polymer ?
#
loop_
_entity_poly.entity_id
_entity_poly.type
_entity_poly.pdbx_seq_one_letter_code
_entity_poly.pdbx_strand_id
1 'polypeptide(L)'
;MASGHAPKGASEDWLSVWIGLLIFVLSLGVFVGADLLGWGITTAVWTDLGKALAPVSKAYAGLGGIGSLVATYLFLLVVMTIGAAALKADIGKFVTGFTFVFWASYVCWIVGSWAYLAATADKLKAFGISWSLNLTAEAGFLVALIAGLVVGNLFPGLVEATREAIRPEWYIKTAIVILGGFLGVTAAEKLGLATAVMFRGLCAIIEAYLVYWAVVYFVSRRYFKLSREWAAPLASGISICGVSAAIATAGAIKARPIVPIMISSLVVVFSCVELLILPFVAQAFLYTEPMVAGGWMGLAVKTDGAAVASGAITDALIRAKALAVQGVRYQEGWMVGTTTTVKVFIDVFIGVWAFILAVIWTSAIERRPGERVSPRQIWDRFPKFVIGYVFTFLVILLIGLAAPGLLGKAKAAMGEANVFRGIFFVMTFFTIGALSNFRKLWEEGLGRLAAVYVVCLFGFIIWVGLLVSWIFFHGMKPPLVTG
;
A
#
# COMPACT_ATOMS: atom_id res chain seq x y z
N MET A 1 -20.35 17.15 -16.43
CA MET A 1 -21.47 16.75 -15.55
C MET A 1 -20.93 15.85 -14.45
N ALA A 2 -20.97 16.28 -13.18
CA ALA A 2 -20.81 15.40 -12.01
C ALA A 2 -21.35 16.13 -10.78
N SER A 3 -22.68 16.17 -10.67
CA SER A 3 -23.40 16.53 -9.45
C SER A 3 -22.96 15.63 -8.29
N GLY A 4 -22.68 16.23 -7.13
CA GLY A 4 -22.35 15.54 -5.88
C GLY A 4 -23.49 14.70 -5.31
N HIS A 5 -23.79 13.58 -5.95
CA HIS A 5 -24.56 12.51 -5.34
C HIS A 5 -23.60 11.67 -4.48
N ALA A 6 -23.89 11.57 -3.18
CA ALA A 6 -23.35 10.49 -2.37
C ALA A 6 -23.67 9.16 -3.09
N PRO A 7 -22.71 8.23 -3.21
CA PRO A 7 -22.93 7.01 -3.98
C PRO A 7 -24.08 6.23 -3.36
N LYS A 8 -25.12 5.94 -4.15
CA LYS A 8 -26.25 5.06 -3.77
C LYS A 8 -25.83 3.57 -3.79
N GLY A 9 -24.60 3.26 -3.40
CA GLY A 9 -23.95 1.93 -3.43
C GLY A 9 -22.88 1.84 -2.34
N ALA A 10 -22.33 0.65 -2.10
CA ALA A 10 -21.23 0.50 -1.14
C ALA A 10 -20.01 1.31 -1.60
N SER A 11 -19.24 1.89 -0.69
CA SER A 11 -17.99 2.56 -1.07
C SER A 11 -16.90 1.54 -1.37
N GLU A 12 -16.00 1.85 -2.29
CA GLU A 12 -14.81 1.04 -2.59
C GLU A 12 -14.00 0.70 -1.32
N ASP A 13 -13.98 1.64 -0.39
CA ASP A 13 -13.32 1.54 0.90
C ASP A 13 -13.97 0.48 1.83
N TRP A 14 -15.32 0.42 1.89
CA TRP A 14 -16.03 -0.64 2.62
C TRP A 14 -15.90 -2.00 1.93
N LEU A 15 -15.92 -2.03 0.61
CA LEU A 15 -15.72 -3.26 -0.15
C LEU A 15 -14.32 -3.83 0.08
N SER A 16 -13.31 -2.97 0.17
CA SER A 16 -11.95 -3.37 0.54
C SER A 16 -11.92 -4.06 1.92
N VAL A 17 -12.66 -3.52 2.90
CA VAL A 17 -12.82 -4.14 4.22
C VAL A 17 -13.50 -5.49 4.11
N TRP A 18 -14.66 -5.57 3.46
CA TRP A 18 -15.42 -6.82 3.41
C TRP A 18 -14.69 -7.93 2.67
N ILE A 19 -14.02 -7.63 1.56
CA ILE A 19 -13.24 -8.61 0.80
C ILE A 19 -12.00 -9.04 1.60
N GLY A 20 -11.29 -8.10 2.24
CA GLY A 20 -10.16 -8.43 3.10
C GLY A 20 -10.56 -9.29 4.28
N LEU A 21 -11.69 -8.98 4.93
CA LEU A 21 -12.27 -9.76 6.03
C LEU A 21 -12.77 -11.13 5.55
N LEU A 22 -13.33 -11.24 4.35
CA LEU A 22 -13.74 -12.52 3.78
C LEU A 22 -12.53 -13.46 3.67
N ILE A 23 -11.44 -13.01 3.05
CA ILE A 23 -10.22 -13.81 2.90
C ILE A 23 -9.61 -14.12 4.27
N PHE A 24 -9.58 -13.15 5.18
CA PHE A 24 -9.15 -13.37 6.56
C PHE A 24 -9.97 -14.47 7.25
N VAL A 25 -11.29 -14.39 7.23
CA VAL A 25 -12.17 -15.39 7.85
C VAL A 25 -12.02 -16.77 7.21
N LEU A 26 -11.92 -16.84 5.88
CA LEU A 26 -11.66 -18.10 5.17
C LEU A 26 -10.35 -18.74 5.63
N SER A 27 -9.29 -17.94 5.83
CA SER A 27 -8.00 -18.43 6.32
C SER A 27 -8.08 -18.97 7.76
N LEU A 28 -9.02 -18.50 8.58
CA LEU A 28 -9.22 -19.02 9.94
C LEU A 28 -9.81 -20.43 9.96
N GLY A 29 -10.26 -20.97 8.80
CA GLY A 29 -10.69 -22.36 8.68
C GLY A 29 -9.64 -23.37 9.20
N VAL A 30 -8.35 -23.03 9.09
CA VAL A 30 -7.22 -23.84 9.61
C VAL A 30 -7.36 -24.14 11.11
N PHE A 31 -7.99 -23.25 11.89
CA PHE A 31 -8.20 -23.47 13.32
C PHE A 31 -9.11 -24.67 13.61
N VAL A 32 -10.09 -24.90 12.74
CA VAL A 32 -11.06 -26.01 12.82
C VAL A 32 -10.71 -27.18 11.90
N GLY A 33 -9.50 -27.19 11.32
CA GLY A 33 -9.02 -28.24 10.42
C GLY A 33 -9.57 -28.17 8.99
N ALA A 34 -10.19 -27.05 8.61
CA ALA A 34 -10.67 -26.81 7.25
C ALA A 34 -9.67 -25.93 6.48
N ASP A 35 -8.96 -26.52 5.53
CA ASP A 35 -8.03 -25.79 4.65
C ASP A 35 -8.81 -25.18 3.46
N LEU A 36 -9.39 -23.99 3.69
CA LEU A 36 -10.29 -23.32 2.73
C LEU A 36 -9.56 -22.47 1.67
N LEU A 37 -8.28 -22.15 1.88
CA LEU A 37 -7.49 -21.26 1.01
C LEU A 37 -6.17 -21.88 0.55
N GLY A 38 -5.79 -23.07 1.02
CA GLY A 38 -4.54 -23.74 0.66
C GLY A 38 -4.43 -24.15 -0.81
N TRP A 39 -5.53 -24.16 -1.56
CA TRP A 39 -5.52 -24.30 -3.02
C TRP A 39 -5.01 -23.05 -3.75
N GLY A 40 -4.91 -21.91 -3.06
CA GLY A 40 -4.40 -20.65 -3.59
C GLY A 40 -3.00 -20.81 -4.17
N ILE A 41 -2.65 -19.96 -5.14
CA ILE A 41 -1.39 -20.07 -5.87
C ILE A 41 -0.24 -19.33 -5.17
N THR A 42 0.86 -20.03 -4.90
CA THR A 42 2.14 -19.40 -4.54
C THR A 42 3.12 -19.43 -5.71
N THR A 43 4.04 -18.45 -5.72
CA THR A 43 5.13 -18.38 -6.70
C THR A 43 6.47 -18.47 -5.99
N ALA A 44 7.22 -19.52 -6.29
CA ALA A 44 8.56 -19.71 -5.77
C ALA A 44 9.59 -19.05 -6.68
N VAL A 45 10.76 -18.71 -6.13
CA VAL A 45 11.91 -18.32 -6.94
C VAL A 45 12.35 -19.49 -7.81
N TRP A 46 12.54 -19.26 -9.12
CA TRP A 46 12.68 -20.33 -10.09
C TRP A 46 13.82 -20.10 -11.10
N THR A 47 14.47 -21.19 -11.49
CA THR A 47 15.31 -21.29 -12.71
C THR A 47 14.61 -22.12 -13.80
N ASP A 48 13.77 -23.07 -13.37
CA ASP A 48 12.87 -23.84 -14.21
C ASP A 48 11.43 -23.37 -13.99
N LEU A 49 10.80 -22.86 -15.05
CA LEU A 49 9.45 -22.29 -15.02
C LEU A 49 8.41 -23.32 -14.57
N GLY A 50 8.63 -24.62 -14.82
CA GLY A 50 7.72 -25.69 -14.40
C GLY A 50 7.59 -25.82 -12.88
N LYS A 51 8.53 -25.27 -12.11
CA LYS A 51 8.55 -25.28 -10.64
C LYS A 51 8.20 -23.92 -10.02
N ALA A 52 7.90 -22.92 -10.85
CA ALA A 52 7.59 -21.58 -10.37
C ALA A 52 6.29 -21.54 -9.57
N LEU A 53 5.32 -22.41 -9.90
CA LEU A 53 3.95 -22.34 -9.38
C LEU A 53 3.59 -23.60 -8.59
N ALA A 54 3.01 -23.39 -7.41
CA ALA A 54 2.48 -24.45 -6.57
C ALA A 54 1.26 -23.98 -5.77
N PRO A 55 0.39 -24.88 -5.29
CA PRO A 55 -0.56 -24.56 -4.24
C PRO A 55 0.17 -24.13 -2.96
N VAL A 56 -0.47 -23.26 -2.16
CA VAL A 56 0.05 -22.86 -0.84
C VAL A 56 0.19 -24.05 0.09
N SER A 57 -0.83 -24.91 0.12
CA SER A 57 -0.88 -26.08 0.97
C SER A 57 -0.56 -27.34 0.17
N LYS A 58 0.25 -28.21 0.78
CA LYS A 58 0.58 -29.52 0.21
C LYS A 58 -0.64 -30.43 0.08
N ALA A 59 -1.72 -30.17 0.82
CA ALA A 59 -2.98 -30.90 0.70
C ALA A 59 -3.56 -30.82 -0.73
N TYR A 60 -3.25 -29.74 -1.46
CA TYR A 60 -3.75 -29.50 -2.81
C TYR A 60 -2.72 -29.81 -3.91
N ALA A 61 -1.65 -30.56 -3.60
CA ALA A 61 -0.60 -30.88 -4.58
C ALA A 61 -1.13 -31.48 -5.90
N GLY A 62 -2.23 -32.24 -5.85
CA GLY A 62 -2.88 -32.82 -7.04
C GLY A 62 -3.50 -31.79 -8.01
N LEU A 63 -3.79 -30.56 -7.55
CA LEU A 63 -4.27 -29.47 -8.41
C LEU A 63 -3.14 -28.89 -9.29
N GLY A 64 -1.89 -29.02 -8.84
CA GLY A 64 -0.71 -28.47 -9.50
C GLY A 64 -0.68 -26.94 -9.53
N GLY A 65 0.43 -26.36 -10.00
CA GLY A 65 0.60 -24.91 -10.07
C GLY A 65 -0.41 -24.22 -11.00
N ILE A 66 -0.62 -24.76 -12.21
CA ILE A 66 -1.55 -24.16 -13.18
C ILE A 66 -2.99 -24.23 -12.67
N GLY A 67 -3.41 -25.37 -12.08
CA GLY A 67 -4.75 -25.50 -11.53
C GLY A 67 -4.99 -24.53 -10.37
N SER A 68 -4.01 -24.36 -9.47
CA SER A 68 -4.06 -23.37 -8.40
C SER A 68 -4.13 -21.93 -8.91
N LEU A 69 -3.40 -21.61 -9.99
CA LEU A 69 -3.43 -20.29 -10.61
C LEU A 69 -4.82 -19.98 -11.18
N VAL A 70 -5.40 -20.93 -11.93
CA VAL A 70 -6.76 -20.79 -12.48
C VAL A 70 -7.80 -20.71 -11.38
N ALA A 71 -7.71 -21.54 -10.33
CA ALA A 71 -8.61 -21.49 -9.19
C ALA A 71 -8.53 -20.12 -8.48
N THR A 72 -7.33 -19.58 -8.31
CA THR A 72 -7.11 -18.26 -7.69
C THR A 72 -7.67 -17.13 -8.55
N TYR A 73 -7.45 -17.19 -9.85
CA TYR A 73 -8.05 -16.27 -10.80
C TYR A 73 -9.59 -16.30 -10.71
N LEU A 74 -10.20 -17.48 -10.77
CA LEU A 74 -11.66 -17.62 -10.76
C LEU A 74 -12.26 -17.14 -9.43
N PHE A 75 -11.65 -17.51 -8.31
CA PHE A 75 -12.09 -17.05 -6.99
C PHE A 75 -12.03 -15.52 -6.88
N LEU A 76 -10.89 -14.91 -7.22
CA LEU A 76 -10.75 -13.46 -7.15
C LEU A 76 -11.65 -12.76 -8.18
N LEU A 77 -11.82 -13.32 -9.38
CA LEU A 77 -12.75 -12.78 -10.37
C LEU A 77 -14.17 -12.73 -9.80
N VAL A 78 -14.66 -13.82 -9.19
CA VAL A 78 -16.00 -13.86 -8.58
C VAL A 78 -16.12 -12.85 -7.45
N VAL A 79 -15.20 -12.88 -6.47
CA VAL A 79 -15.25 -12.01 -5.29
C VAL A 79 -15.18 -10.53 -5.70
N MET A 80 -14.28 -10.18 -6.61
CA MET A 80 -14.11 -8.80 -7.07
C MET A 80 -15.27 -8.37 -7.98
N THR A 81 -15.85 -9.26 -8.77
CA THR A 81 -17.03 -8.95 -9.60
C THR A 81 -18.27 -8.71 -8.73
N ILE A 82 -18.46 -9.46 -7.64
CA ILE A 82 -19.52 -9.19 -6.65
C ILE A 82 -19.35 -7.78 -6.08
N GLY A 83 -18.11 -7.41 -5.73
CA GLY A 83 -17.82 -6.05 -5.28
C GLY A 83 -18.07 -4.99 -6.35
N ALA A 84 -17.74 -5.28 -7.61
CA ALA A 84 -17.94 -4.36 -8.72
C ALA A 84 -19.45 -4.15 -9.00
N ALA A 85 -20.25 -5.19 -8.87
CA ALA A 85 -21.70 -5.10 -8.92
C ALA A 85 -22.26 -4.22 -7.78
N ALA A 86 -21.71 -4.33 -6.57
CA ALA A 86 -22.07 -3.47 -5.44
C ALA A 86 -21.67 -1.98 -5.64
N LEU A 87 -20.62 -1.72 -6.43
CA LEU A 87 -20.23 -0.39 -6.92
C LEU A 87 -21.11 0.12 -8.07
N LYS A 88 -21.99 -0.72 -8.63
CA LYS A 88 -22.73 -0.46 -9.88
C LYS A 88 -21.80 -0.18 -11.07
N ALA A 89 -20.64 -0.82 -11.09
CA ALA A 89 -19.75 -0.81 -12.25
C ALA A 89 -20.33 -1.65 -13.38
N ASP A 90 -19.89 -1.39 -14.62
CA ASP A 90 -20.20 -2.23 -15.77
C ASP A 90 -19.52 -3.60 -15.60
N ILE A 91 -20.31 -4.64 -15.34
CA ILE A 91 -19.80 -5.99 -15.04
C ILE A 91 -19.03 -6.58 -16.22
N GLY A 92 -19.48 -6.36 -17.47
CA GLY A 92 -18.81 -6.91 -18.65
C GLY A 92 -17.43 -6.28 -18.86
N LYS A 93 -17.34 -4.95 -18.72
CA LYS A 93 -16.07 -4.22 -18.77
C LYS A 93 -15.18 -4.52 -17.57
N PHE A 94 -15.77 -4.71 -16.40
CA PHE A 94 -15.02 -5.08 -15.20
C PHE A 94 -14.40 -6.47 -15.33
N VAL A 95 -15.15 -7.49 -15.75
CA VAL A 95 -14.64 -8.86 -15.92
C VAL A 95 -13.51 -8.91 -16.94
N THR A 96 -13.68 -8.24 -18.09
CA THR A 96 -12.64 -8.16 -19.12
C THR A 96 -11.40 -7.41 -18.63
N GLY A 97 -11.58 -6.24 -18.01
CA GLY A 97 -10.49 -5.48 -17.42
C GLY A 97 -9.77 -6.22 -16.29
N PHE A 98 -10.52 -6.87 -15.40
CA PHE A 98 -9.98 -7.63 -14.27
C PHE A 98 -9.16 -8.81 -14.76
N THR A 99 -9.65 -9.50 -15.79
CA THR A 99 -8.91 -10.60 -16.42
C THR A 99 -7.58 -10.12 -16.96
N PHE A 100 -7.57 -9.02 -17.71
CA PHE A 100 -6.32 -8.42 -18.19
C PHE A 100 -5.38 -8.04 -17.04
N VAL A 101 -5.87 -7.28 -16.06
CA VAL A 101 -5.07 -6.81 -14.92
C VAL A 101 -4.49 -8.00 -14.14
N PHE A 102 -5.30 -9.01 -13.82
CA PHE A 102 -4.86 -10.17 -13.06
C PHE A 102 -3.73 -10.91 -13.80
N TRP A 103 -3.95 -11.28 -15.06
CA TRP A 103 -2.96 -12.06 -15.81
C TRP A 103 -1.69 -11.27 -16.11
N ALA A 104 -1.81 -9.99 -16.50
CA ALA A 104 -0.64 -9.14 -16.70
C ALA A 104 0.18 -8.99 -15.40
N SER A 105 -0.48 -8.77 -14.27
CA SER A 105 0.19 -8.65 -12.97
C SER A 105 0.82 -9.97 -12.53
N TYR A 106 0.15 -11.10 -12.75
CA TYR A 106 0.66 -12.40 -12.34
C TYR A 106 1.85 -12.85 -13.22
N VAL A 107 1.83 -12.53 -14.52
CA VAL A 107 3.00 -12.71 -15.39
C VAL A 107 4.17 -11.88 -14.87
N CYS A 108 3.94 -10.63 -14.46
CA CYS A 108 4.99 -9.81 -13.85
C CYS A 108 5.52 -10.42 -12.55
N TRP A 109 4.66 -11.03 -11.73
CA TRP A 109 5.04 -11.74 -10.52
C TRP A 109 5.94 -12.96 -10.79
N ILE A 110 5.58 -13.77 -11.80
CA ILE A 110 6.40 -14.90 -12.26
C ILE A 110 7.75 -14.40 -12.79
N VAL A 111 7.75 -13.39 -13.67
CA VAL A 111 8.99 -12.82 -14.22
C VAL A 111 9.88 -12.27 -13.10
N GLY A 112 9.31 -11.52 -12.15
CA GLY A 112 10.04 -11.00 -11.01
C GLY A 112 10.61 -12.08 -10.09
N SER A 113 9.94 -13.24 -9.99
CA SER A 113 10.41 -14.40 -9.24
C SER A 113 11.51 -15.21 -9.96
N TRP A 114 11.92 -14.81 -11.15
CA TRP A 114 13.03 -15.45 -11.85
C TRP A 114 14.33 -15.33 -11.04
N ALA A 115 15.09 -16.41 -10.91
CA ALA A 115 16.22 -16.49 -10.00
C ALA A 115 17.30 -15.42 -10.24
N TYR A 116 17.53 -14.97 -11.48
CA TYR A 116 18.47 -13.88 -11.76
C TYR A 116 18.02 -12.51 -11.25
N LEU A 117 16.72 -12.35 -10.97
CA LEU A 117 16.18 -11.16 -10.33
C LEU A 117 16.05 -11.39 -8.81
N ALA A 118 15.45 -12.51 -8.42
CA ALA A 118 14.96 -12.75 -7.07
C ALA A 118 15.92 -13.51 -6.15
N ALA A 119 16.84 -14.32 -6.67
CA ALA A 119 17.66 -15.16 -5.80
C ALA A 119 18.58 -14.31 -4.92
N THR A 120 18.57 -14.60 -3.63
CA THR A 120 19.45 -13.94 -2.67
C THR A 120 20.86 -14.53 -2.69
N ALA A 121 21.86 -13.79 -2.23
CA ALA A 121 23.28 -14.18 -2.31
C ALA A 121 23.57 -15.56 -1.69
N ASP A 122 22.88 -15.91 -0.61
CA ASP A 122 22.96 -17.21 0.08
C ASP A 122 22.34 -18.37 -0.72
N LYS A 123 21.42 -18.08 -1.66
CA LYS A 123 20.69 -19.08 -2.45
C LYS A 123 21.25 -19.27 -3.86
N LEU A 124 22.24 -18.49 -4.30
CA LEU A 124 22.84 -18.60 -5.65
C LEU A 124 23.33 -20.03 -5.94
N LYS A 125 24.04 -20.64 -4.98
CA LYS A 125 24.53 -22.03 -5.11
C LYS A 125 23.38 -23.04 -5.24
N ALA A 126 22.29 -22.84 -4.48
CA ALA A 126 21.12 -23.73 -4.52
C ALA A 126 20.39 -23.64 -5.87
N PHE A 127 20.44 -22.49 -6.54
CA PHE A 127 19.85 -22.29 -7.87
C PHE A 127 20.82 -22.57 -9.02
N GLY A 128 22.10 -22.83 -8.75
CA GLY A 128 23.11 -23.10 -9.78
C GLY A 128 23.45 -21.89 -10.68
N ILE A 129 23.25 -20.67 -10.18
CA ILE A 129 23.52 -19.41 -10.91
C ILE A 129 24.71 -18.66 -10.31
N SER A 130 25.45 -17.92 -11.14
CA SER A 130 26.65 -17.18 -10.73
C SER A 130 26.37 -15.76 -10.25
N TRP A 131 25.22 -15.18 -10.61
CA TRP A 131 24.84 -13.82 -10.26
C TRP A 131 23.32 -13.67 -10.16
N SER A 132 22.87 -12.67 -9.40
CA SER A 132 21.47 -12.24 -9.30
C SER A 132 21.42 -10.77 -8.89
N LEU A 133 20.35 -10.07 -9.23
CA LEU A 133 20.08 -8.71 -8.72
C LEU A 133 19.72 -8.68 -7.23
N ASN A 134 19.51 -9.84 -6.60
CA ASN A 134 19.25 -9.97 -5.17
C ASN A 134 18.02 -9.14 -4.73
N LEU A 135 16.95 -9.19 -5.52
CA LEU A 135 15.74 -8.37 -5.33
C LEU A 135 14.60 -9.13 -4.65
N THR A 136 14.79 -10.41 -4.28
CA THR A 136 13.73 -11.32 -3.77
C THR A 136 12.55 -11.48 -4.74
N ALA A 137 11.54 -12.29 -4.42
CA ALA A 137 10.40 -12.53 -5.33
C ALA A 137 9.55 -11.27 -5.54
N GLU A 138 9.62 -10.36 -4.57
CA GLU A 138 8.99 -9.05 -4.52
C GLU A 138 9.47 -8.11 -5.66
N ALA A 139 10.55 -8.46 -6.36
CA ALA A 139 10.91 -7.86 -7.65
C ALA A 139 9.75 -7.85 -8.66
N GLY A 140 8.81 -8.80 -8.54
CA GLY A 140 7.58 -8.85 -9.33
C GLY A 140 6.72 -7.59 -9.21
N PHE A 141 6.77 -6.90 -8.07
CA PHE A 141 6.08 -5.62 -7.90
C PHE A 141 6.68 -4.52 -8.78
N LEU A 142 8.01 -4.42 -8.84
CA LEU A 142 8.72 -3.47 -9.69
C LEU A 142 8.47 -3.75 -11.17
N VAL A 143 8.54 -5.02 -11.57
CA VAL A 143 8.22 -5.47 -12.93
C VAL A 143 6.79 -5.09 -13.29
N ALA A 144 5.83 -5.31 -12.38
CA ALA A 144 4.43 -4.96 -12.59
C ALA A 144 4.23 -3.44 -12.76
N LEU A 145 4.89 -2.62 -11.94
CA LEU A 145 4.82 -1.16 -12.09
C LEU A 145 5.37 -0.69 -13.43
N ILE A 146 6.55 -1.18 -13.82
CA ILE A 146 7.17 -0.81 -15.11
C ILE A 146 6.28 -1.26 -16.27
N ALA A 147 5.77 -2.50 -16.24
CA ALA A 147 4.84 -3.00 -17.24
C ALA A 147 3.56 -2.15 -17.30
N GLY A 148 3.01 -1.77 -16.14
CA GLY A 148 1.89 -0.86 -16.03
C GLY A 148 2.20 0.50 -16.68
N LEU A 149 3.36 1.11 -16.41
CA LEU A 149 3.77 2.39 -16.99
C LEU A 149 3.88 2.31 -18.52
N VAL A 150 4.42 1.21 -19.03
CA VAL A 150 4.48 0.93 -20.47
C VAL A 150 3.07 0.84 -21.06
N VAL A 151 2.15 0.11 -20.42
CA VAL A 151 0.73 0.03 -20.83
C VAL A 151 0.06 1.40 -20.77
N GLY A 152 0.26 2.14 -19.69
CA GLY A 152 -0.30 3.47 -19.41
C GLY A 152 0.04 4.52 -20.45
N ASN A 153 1.29 4.50 -20.94
CA ASN A 153 1.83 5.55 -21.81
C ASN A 153 1.90 5.14 -23.29
N LEU A 154 2.07 3.85 -23.61
CA LEU A 154 2.14 3.37 -25.00
C LEU A 154 0.80 2.83 -25.52
N PHE A 155 -0.09 2.37 -24.65
CA PHE A 155 -1.36 1.73 -25.03
C PHE A 155 -2.58 2.37 -24.32
N PRO A 156 -2.81 3.68 -24.45
CA PRO A 156 -3.90 4.38 -23.73
C PRO A 156 -5.30 3.84 -24.06
N GLY A 157 -5.52 3.33 -25.28
CA GLY A 157 -6.79 2.69 -25.65
C GLY A 157 -7.09 1.41 -24.84
N LEU A 158 -6.05 0.63 -24.50
CA LEU A 158 -6.18 -0.55 -23.65
C LEU A 158 -6.49 -0.17 -22.19
N VAL A 159 -5.86 0.90 -21.70
CA VAL A 159 -6.13 1.47 -20.36
C VAL A 159 -7.59 1.91 -20.27
N GLU A 160 -8.12 2.61 -21.28
CA GLU A 160 -9.53 2.99 -21.29
C GLU A 160 -10.48 1.80 -21.41
N ALA A 161 -10.16 0.80 -22.23
CA ALA A 161 -10.94 -0.43 -22.35
C ALA A 161 -11.01 -1.23 -21.03
N THR A 162 -9.98 -1.15 -20.19
CA THR A 162 -9.86 -1.89 -18.92
C THR A 162 -10.08 -1.03 -17.68
N ARG A 163 -10.47 0.25 -17.87
CA ARG A 163 -10.54 1.27 -16.81
C ARG A 163 -11.40 0.89 -15.61
N GLU A 164 -12.46 0.09 -15.82
CA GLU A 164 -13.31 -0.35 -14.72
C GLU A 164 -12.56 -1.23 -13.70
N ALA A 165 -11.49 -1.90 -14.10
CA ALA A 165 -10.66 -2.73 -13.23
C ALA A 165 -9.36 -2.05 -12.78
N ILE A 166 -8.97 -0.91 -13.37
CA ILE A 166 -7.76 -0.19 -12.96
C ILE A 166 -8.05 0.63 -11.68
N ARG A 167 -8.09 -0.07 -10.55
CA ARG A 167 -8.48 0.46 -9.22
C ARG A 167 -7.43 0.11 -8.16
N PRO A 168 -6.25 0.76 -8.17
CA PRO A 168 -5.15 0.41 -7.28
C PRO A 168 -5.51 0.52 -5.80
N GLU A 169 -6.30 1.54 -5.44
CA GLU A 169 -6.75 1.77 -4.06
C GLU A 169 -7.60 0.62 -3.52
N TRP A 170 -8.50 0.07 -4.34
CA TRP A 170 -9.30 -1.10 -3.95
C TRP A 170 -8.42 -2.31 -3.63
N TYR A 171 -7.43 -2.59 -4.49
CA TYR A 171 -6.54 -3.73 -4.31
C TYR A 171 -5.64 -3.56 -3.08
N ILE A 172 -4.96 -2.41 -2.92
CA ILE A 172 -4.06 -2.22 -1.79
C ILE A 172 -4.80 -2.20 -0.46
N LYS A 173 -5.96 -1.55 -0.38
CA LYS A 173 -6.72 -1.48 0.88
C LYS A 173 -7.21 -2.85 1.32
N THR A 174 -7.66 -3.67 0.37
CA THR A 174 -8.00 -5.08 0.62
C THR A 174 -6.79 -5.83 1.17
N ALA A 175 -5.62 -5.62 0.57
CA ALA A 175 -4.37 -6.23 0.99
C ALA A 175 -3.89 -5.74 2.37
N ILE A 176 -4.08 -4.47 2.71
CA ILE A 176 -3.75 -3.91 4.04
C ILE A 176 -4.62 -4.55 5.12
N VAL A 177 -5.92 -4.74 4.87
CA VAL A 177 -6.81 -5.43 5.82
C VAL A 177 -6.29 -6.85 6.13
N ILE A 178 -5.82 -7.57 5.11
CA ILE A 178 -5.20 -8.90 5.27
C ILE A 178 -3.86 -8.79 6.02
N LEU A 179 -3.05 -7.79 5.69
CA LEU A 179 -1.74 -7.55 6.31
C LEU A 179 -1.84 -7.35 7.83
N GLY A 180 -2.92 -6.75 8.33
CA GLY A 180 -3.16 -6.58 9.76
C GLY A 180 -3.05 -7.90 10.52
N GLY A 181 -3.68 -8.96 10.02
CA GLY A 181 -3.60 -10.30 10.62
C GLY A 181 -2.18 -10.88 10.60
N PHE A 182 -1.46 -10.77 9.47
CA PHE A 182 -0.07 -11.21 9.35
C PHE A 182 0.84 -10.50 10.37
N LEU A 183 0.71 -9.18 10.50
CA LEU A 183 1.47 -8.41 11.48
C LEU A 183 1.04 -8.72 12.92
N GLY A 184 -0.22 -9.10 13.15
CA GLY A 184 -0.69 -9.57 14.45
C GLY A 184 0.07 -10.82 14.92
N VAL A 185 0.33 -11.77 14.02
CA VAL A 185 1.15 -12.96 14.34
C VAL A 185 2.57 -12.55 14.68
N THR A 186 3.19 -11.74 13.82
CA THR A 186 4.57 -11.27 13.99
C THR A 186 4.73 -10.45 15.28
N ALA A 187 3.71 -9.66 15.66
CA ALA A 187 3.69 -8.91 16.91
C ALA A 187 3.55 -9.81 18.14
N ALA A 188 2.73 -10.87 18.07
CA ALA A 188 2.61 -11.85 19.15
C ALA A 188 3.94 -12.57 19.43
N GLU A 189 4.79 -12.76 18.41
CA GLU A 189 6.15 -13.31 18.59
C GLU A 189 7.13 -12.35 19.27
N LYS A 190 6.95 -11.04 19.08
CA LYS A 190 7.96 -10.01 19.40
C LYS A 190 7.31 -8.73 19.93
N LEU A 191 6.59 -8.85 21.04
CA LEU A 191 5.81 -7.77 21.66
C LEU A 191 6.59 -6.48 21.97
N GLY A 192 7.84 -6.59 22.40
CA GLY A 192 8.68 -5.43 22.73
C GLY A 192 8.97 -4.55 21.51
N LEU A 193 9.33 -5.17 20.39
CA LEU A 193 9.56 -4.48 19.11
C LEU A 193 8.24 -3.99 18.50
N ALA A 194 7.15 -4.75 18.61
CA ALA A 194 5.85 -4.34 18.08
C ALA A 194 5.27 -3.11 18.80
N THR A 195 5.32 -3.11 20.13
CA THR A 195 4.87 -1.96 20.95
C THR A 195 5.70 -0.71 20.64
N ALA A 196 7.01 -0.90 20.48
CA ALA A 196 7.94 0.15 20.08
C ALA A 196 7.59 0.76 18.72
N VAL A 197 7.27 -0.06 17.72
CA VAL A 197 6.86 0.38 16.37
C VAL A 197 5.50 1.09 16.41
N MET A 198 4.52 0.58 17.15
CA MET A 198 3.19 1.22 17.26
C MET A 198 3.24 2.58 17.96
N PHE A 199 3.94 2.69 19.09
CA PHE A 199 4.10 3.97 19.79
C PHE A 199 4.75 5.03 18.90
N ARG A 200 5.75 4.64 18.12
CA ARG A 200 6.46 5.54 17.20
C ARG A 200 5.64 5.89 15.97
N GLY A 201 4.83 4.95 15.47
CA GLY A 201 3.79 5.23 14.48
C GLY A 201 2.78 6.27 14.97
N LEU A 202 2.47 6.30 16.26
CA LEU A 202 1.63 7.35 16.85
C LEU A 202 2.33 8.72 16.83
N CYS A 203 3.64 8.78 17.08
CA CYS A 203 4.42 10.02 17.00
C CYS A 203 4.52 10.59 15.57
N ALA A 204 4.48 9.74 14.54
CA ALA A 204 4.47 10.17 13.13
C ALA A 204 3.31 11.10 12.77
N ILE A 205 2.19 11.01 13.48
CA ILE A 205 1.04 11.93 13.30
C ILE A 205 1.42 13.36 13.68
N ILE A 206 2.15 13.54 14.78
CA ILE A 206 2.55 14.89 15.23
C ILE A 206 3.42 15.52 14.14
N GLU A 207 4.36 14.77 13.57
CA GLU A 207 5.22 15.23 12.49
C GLU A 207 4.43 15.56 11.21
N ALA A 208 3.65 14.62 10.70
CA ALA A 208 2.95 14.76 9.42
C ALA A 208 1.99 15.96 9.42
N TYR A 209 1.31 16.23 10.54
CA TYR A 209 0.30 17.28 10.59
C TYR A 209 0.83 18.61 11.15
N LEU A 210 1.65 18.61 12.22
CA LEU A 210 2.14 19.88 12.78
C LEU A 210 3.29 20.46 11.97
N VAL A 211 4.10 19.60 11.34
CA VAL A 211 5.30 20.03 10.63
C VAL A 211 5.05 20.02 9.12
N TYR A 212 4.71 18.86 8.52
CA TYR A 212 4.63 18.82 7.06
C TYR A 212 3.51 19.69 6.52
N TRP A 213 2.29 19.54 7.05
CA TRP A 213 1.16 20.31 6.54
C TRP A 213 1.40 21.82 6.66
N ALA A 214 1.87 22.29 7.81
CA ALA A 214 2.13 23.71 8.06
C ALA A 214 3.17 24.29 7.09
N VAL A 215 4.30 23.59 6.90
CA VAL A 215 5.37 24.03 6.00
C VAL A 215 4.90 24.01 4.55
N VAL A 216 4.25 22.94 4.09
CA VAL A 216 3.76 22.84 2.70
C VAL A 216 2.70 23.90 2.43
N TYR A 217 1.77 24.13 3.36
CA TYR A 217 0.77 25.18 3.24
C TYR A 217 1.42 26.57 3.21
N PHE A 218 2.39 26.83 4.09
CA PHE A 218 3.14 28.08 4.10
C PHE A 218 3.86 28.31 2.77
N VAL A 219 4.60 27.32 2.27
CA VAL A 219 5.34 27.43 1.01
C VAL A 219 4.40 27.68 -0.17
N SER A 220 3.32 26.92 -0.23
CA SER A 220 2.25 27.05 -1.24
C SER A 220 1.67 28.47 -1.28
N ARG A 221 1.44 29.07 -0.10
CA ARG A 221 0.81 30.39 0.04
C ARG A 221 1.79 31.54 -0.14
N ARG A 222 2.97 31.46 0.47
CA ARG A 222 3.92 32.57 0.59
C ARG A 222 4.80 32.75 -0.63
N TYR A 223 5.28 31.65 -1.21
CA TYR A 223 6.22 31.68 -2.34
C TYR A 223 5.51 31.44 -3.67
N PHE A 224 4.62 30.45 -3.73
CA PHE A 224 3.91 30.09 -4.97
C PHE A 224 2.55 30.79 -5.14
N LYS A 225 2.14 31.58 -4.14
CA LYS A 225 0.93 32.41 -4.16
C LYS A 225 -0.35 31.65 -4.54
N LEU A 226 -0.44 30.38 -4.17
CA LEU A 226 -1.63 29.57 -4.43
C LEU A 226 -2.81 30.08 -3.60
N SER A 227 -4.03 29.98 -4.15
CA SER A 227 -5.24 30.29 -3.39
C SER A 227 -5.40 29.28 -2.24
N ARG A 228 -6.20 29.63 -1.23
CA ARG A 228 -6.42 28.74 -0.08
C ARG A 228 -7.08 27.43 -0.52
N GLU A 229 -7.98 27.54 -1.51
CA GLU A 229 -8.66 26.44 -2.19
C GLU A 229 -7.68 25.41 -2.76
N TRP A 230 -6.55 25.83 -3.33
CA TRP A 230 -5.53 24.93 -3.87
C TRP A 230 -4.48 24.53 -2.82
N ALA A 231 -4.05 25.47 -1.99
CA ALA A 231 -2.95 25.26 -1.04
C ALA A 231 -3.32 24.26 0.07
N ALA A 232 -4.54 24.32 0.62
CA ALA A 232 -4.93 23.44 1.73
C ALA A 232 -5.05 21.97 1.29
N PRO A 233 -5.75 21.63 0.19
CA PRO A 233 -5.78 20.25 -0.29
C PRO A 233 -4.41 19.76 -0.79
N LEU A 234 -3.57 20.64 -1.35
CA LEU A 234 -2.22 20.28 -1.79
C LEU A 234 -1.33 19.95 -0.59
N ALA A 235 -1.37 20.79 0.45
CA ALA A 235 -0.67 20.53 1.70
C ALA A 235 -1.14 19.23 2.35
N SER A 236 -2.45 18.98 2.41
CA SER A 236 -2.96 17.72 2.93
C SER A 236 -2.53 16.51 2.11
N GLY A 237 -2.58 16.59 0.77
CA GLY A 237 -2.15 15.49 -0.08
C GLY A 237 -0.67 15.19 0.07
N ILE A 238 0.18 16.22 0.01
CA ILE A 238 1.62 16.08 0.14
C ILE A 238 2.02 15.61 1.56
N SER A 239 1.28 15.98 2.60
CA SER A 239 1.75 15.78 3.98
C SER A 239 1.21 14.53 4.68
N ILE A 240 0.12 13.94 4.19
CA ILE A 240 -0.63 12.88 4.90
C ILE A 240 -0.60 11.59 4.07
N CYS A 241 -1.71 11.24 3.42
CA CYS A 241 -1.92 10.02 2.65
C CYS A 241 -2.24 10.29 1.18
N GLY A 242 -1.87 11.47 0.68
CA GLY A 242 -1.97 11.72 -0.75
C GLY A 242 -3.40 12.01 -1.20
N VAL A 243 -3.92 11.11 -2.03
CA VAL A 243 -5.21 11.25 -2.72
C VAL A 243 -6.36 11.42 -1.73
N SER A 244 -6.46 10.53 -0.74
CA SER A 244 -7.53 10.56 0.27
C SER A 244 -7.54 11.87 1.04
N ALA A 245 -6.36 12.34 1.49
CA ALA A 245 -6.19 13.58 2.24
C ALA A 245 -6.53 14.82 1.41
N ALA A 246 -6.13 14.85 0.13
CA ALA A 246 -6.48 15.94 -0.79
C ALA A 246 -8.00 16.01 -1.01
N ILE A 247 -8.66 14.87 -1.25
CA ILE A 247 -10.12 14.80 -1.44
C ILE A 247 -10.87 15.19 -0.17
N ALA A 248 -10.47 14.66 0.98
CA ALA A 248 -11.11 14.96 2.26
C ALA A 248 -11.00 16.44 2.60
N THR A 249 -9.81 17.02 2.40
CA THR A 249 -9.56 18.45 2.65
C THR A 249 -10.32 19.33 1.67
N ALA A 250 -10.31 19.00 0.38
CA ALA A 250 -11.10 19.70 -0.63
C ALA A 250 -12.60 19.68 -0.30
N GLY A 251 -13.11 18.54 0.18
CA GLY A 251 -14.48 18.41 0.66
C GLY A 251 -14.77 19.26 1.90
N ALA A 252 -13.84 19.29 2.87
CA ALA A 252 -13.97 20.07 4.10
C ALA A 252 -14.04 21.59 3.83
N ILE A 253 -13.24 22.08 2.88
CA ILE A 253 -13.20 23.49 2.50
C ILE A 253 -14.14 23.84 1.34
N LYS A 254 -14.92 22.87 0.83
CA LYS A 254 -15.82 23.00 -0.32
C LYS A 254 -15.14 23.55 -1.58
N ALA A 255 -13.93 23.06 -1.87
CA ALA A 255 -13.20 23.37 -3.08
C ALA A 255 -13.93 22.83 -4.33
N ARG A 256 -13.67 23.45 -5.48
CA ARG A 256 -14.20 22.98 -6.77
C ARG A 256 -13.72 21.55 -7.06
N PRO A 257 -14.55 20.69 -7.70
CA PRO A 257 -14.19 19.29 -7.96
C PRO A 257 -12.88 19.09 -8.72
N ILE A 258 -12.49 20.05 -9.57
CA ILE A 258 -11.22 20.00 -10.29
C ILE A 258 -10.00 19.98 -9.35
N VAL A 259 -10.06 20.69 -8.22
CA VAL A 259 -8.92 20.85 -7.30
C VAL A 259 -8.42 19.50 -6.76
N PRO A 260 -9.24 18.67 -6.09
CA PRO A 260 -8.79 17.38 -5.61
C PRO A 260 -8.42 16.42 -6.73
N ILE A 261 -9.06 16.48 -7.91
CA ILE A 261 -8.71 15.63 -9.06
C ILE A 261 -7.27 15.90 -9.52
N MET A 262 -6.93 17.17 -9.70
CA MET A 262 -5.61 17.59 -10.17
C MET A 262 -4.51 17.27 -9.14
N ILE A 263 -4.77 17.54 -7.86
CA ILE A 263 -3.81 17.23 -6.79
C ILE A 263 -3.63 15.71 -6.65
N SER A 264 -4.71 14.94 -6.73
CA SER A 264 -4.63 13.48 -6.66
C SER A 264 -3.81 12.91 -7.82
N SER A 265 -4.00 13.42 -9.04
CA SER A 265 -3.24 13.00 -10.21
C SER A 265 -1.75 13.29 -10.04
N LEU A 266 -1.40 14.46 -9.50
CA LEU A 266 -0.03 14.85 -9.21
C LEU A 266 0.62 13.94 -8.15
N VAL A 267 -0.09 13.69 -7.04
CA VAL A 267 0.34 12.81 -5.95
C VAL A 267 0.66 11.41 -6.47
N VAL A 268 -0.24 10.80 -7.26
CA VAL A 268 -0.04 9.43 -7.78
C VAL A 268 1.26 9.31 -8.56
N VAL A 269 1.56 10.32 -9.38
CA VAL A 269 2.72 10.32 -10.25
C VAL A 269 4.01 10.49 -9.45
N PHE A 270 4.05 11.45 -8.53
CA PHE A 270 5.21 11.57 -7.64
C PHE A 270 5.38 10.36 -6.74
N SER A 271 4.30 9.75 -6.28
CA SER A 271 4.36 8.48 -5.56
C SER A 271 4.94 7.33 -6.37
N CYS A 272 4.74 7.30 -7.69
CA CYS A 272 5.45 6.35 -8.55
C CYS A 272 6.95 6.63 -8.56
N VAL A 273 7.35 7.90 -8.65
CA VAL A 273 8.76 8.31 -8.60
C VAL A 273 9.39 7.96 -7.25
N GLU A 274 8.71 8.30 -6.15
CA GLU A 274 9.12 7.98 -4.78
C GLU A 274 9.33 6.47 -4.60
N LEU A 275 8.37 5.65 -5.05
CA LEU A 275 8.43 4.19 -4.99
C LEU A 275 9.59 3.63 -5.83
N LEU A 276 9.85 4.19 -7.01
CA LEU A 276 10.92 3.72 -7.90
C LEU A 276 12.33 4.12 -7.42
N ILE A 277 12.46 5.19 -6.63
CA ILE A 277 13.77 5.75 -6.26
C ILE A 277 14.10 5.47 -4.78
N LEU A 278 13.20 5.81 -3.86
CA LEU A 278 13.52 5.84 -2.43
C LEU A 278 13.92 4.49 -1.83
N PRO A 279 13.33 3.33 -2.21
CA PRO A 279 13.78 2.03 -1.72
C PRO A 279 15.25 1.72 -2.05
N PHE A 280 15.72 2.12 -3.23
CA PHE A 280 17.11 1.93 -3.63
C PHE A 280 18.05 2.89 -2.89
N VAL A 281 17.61 4.12 -2.64
CA VAL A 281 18.34 5.07 -1.77
C VAL A 281 18.42 4.51 -0.35
N ALA A 282 17.33 3.98 0.19
CA ALA A 282 17.31 3.34 1.50
C ALA A 282 18.23 2.12 1.56
N GLN A 283 18.23 1.27 0.52
CA GLN A 283 19.18 0.17 0.43
C GLN A 283 20.64 0.65 0.34
N ALA A 284 20.91 1.74 -0.37
CA ALA A 284 22.26 2.29 -0.49
C ALA A 284 22.80 2.77 0.86
N PHE A 285 22.02 3.58 1.59
CA PHE A 285 22.49 4.34 2.76
C PHE A 285 21.98 3.84 4.12
N LEU A 286 20.85 3.13 4.17
CA LEU A 286 20.16 2.74 5.41
C LEU A 286 20.08 1.23 5.61
N TYR A 287 20.81 0.42 4.84
CA TYR A 287 20.76 -1.04 4.99
C TYR A 287 21.23 -1.54 6.37
N THR A 288 22.00 -0.73 7.11
CA THR A 288 22.41 -0.99 8.50
C THR A 288 21.35 -0.60 9.53
N GLU A 289 20.37 0.22 9.13
CA GLU A 289 19.27 0.77 9.93
C GLU A 289 17.90 0.40 9.31
N PRO A 290 17.58 -0.89 9.18
CA PRO A 290 16.39 -1.39 8.46
C PRO A 290 15.06 -0.79 8.95
N MET A 291 14.88 -0.60 10.27
CA MET A 291 13.64 -0.05 10.81
C MET A 291 13.50 1.45 10.50
N VAL A 292 14.62 2.18 10.42
CA VAL A 292 14.64 3.59 9.95
C VAL A 292 14.21 3.64 8.48
N ALA A 293 14.72 2.74 7.65
CA ALA A 293 14.33 2.65 6.25
C ALA A 293 12.82 2.38 6.08
N GLY A 294 12.25 1.44 6.86
CA GLY A 294 10.82 1.17 6.86
C GLY A 294 9.98 2.35 7.36
N GLY A 295 10.37 2.99 8.46
CA GLY A 295 9.70 4.20 8.94
C GLY A 295 9.74 5.33 7.91
N TRP A 296 10.87 5.48 7.22
CA TRP A 296 11.08 6.54 6.24
C TRP A 296 10.18 6.38 5.03
N MET A 297 9.98 5.14 4.55
CA MET A 297 9.01 4.87 3.48
C MET A 297 7.59 5.28 3.88
N GLY A 298 7.19 5.02 5.13
CA GLY A 298 5.86 5.38 5.63
C GLY A 298 5.63 6.89 5.74
N LEU A 299 6.67 7.66 6.06
CA LEU A 299 6.61 9.12 6.23
C LEU A 299 6.79 9.88 4.90
N ALA A 300 7.70 9.41 4.05
CA ALA A 300 8.10 10.11 2.83
C ALA A 300 7.20 9.80 1.63
N VAL A 301 6.71 8.56 1.49
CA VAL A 301 5.93 8.15 0.32
C VAL A 301 4.44 8.45 0.51
N LYS A 302 3.81 9.10 -0.47
CA LYS A 302 2.55 9.84 -0.20
C LYS A 302 1.26 9.08 -0.36
N THR A 303 1.13 8.15 -1.28
CA THR A 303 -0.05 7.27 -1.33
C THR A 303 0.11 6.05 -0.43
N ASP A 304 -1.00 5.50 0.06
CA ASP A 304 -1.00 4.28 0.88
C ASP A 304 -0.49 3.09 0.06
N GLY A 305 -1.00 2.98 -1.18
CA GLY A 305 -0.47 2.13 -2.24
C GLY A 305 1.03 2.18 -2.35
N ALA A 306 1.58 3.35 -2.67
CA ALA A 306 3.01 3.48 -2.95
C ALA A 306 3.90 3.37 -1.70
N ALA A 307 3.42 3.77 -0.52
CA ALA A 307 4.19 3.67 0.71
C ALA A 307 4.32 2.22 1.16
N VAL A 308 3.23 1.47 1.23
CA VAL A 308 3.28 0.06 1.59
C VAL A 308 4.09 -0.73 0.56
N ALA A 309 3.94 -0.38 -0.72
CA ALA A 309 4.75 -0.87 -1.82
C ALA A 309 6.25 -0.61 -1.66
N SER A 310 6.64 0.65 -1.41
CA SER A 310 8.04 1.05 -1.23
C SER A 310 8.63 0.40 0.02
N GLY A 311 7.82 0.22 1.08
CA GLY A 311 8.17 -0.55 2.27
C GLY A 311 8.45 -2.02 1.97
N ALA A 312 7.64 -2.66 1.12
CA ALA A 312 7.86 -4.05 0.69
C ALA A 312 9.14 -4.18 -0.16
N ILE A 313 9.37 -3.27 -1.10
CA ILE A 313 10.60 -3.25 -1.90
C ILE A 313 11.82 -2.98 -1.01
N THR A 314 11.71 -2.05 -0.06
CA THR A 314 12.77 -1.72 0.90
C THR A 314 13.09 -2.93 1.78
N ASP A 315 12.06 -3.64 2.26
CA ASP A 315 12.21 -4.86 3.05
C ASP A 315 13.04 -5.91 2.29
N ALA A 316 12.63 -6.19 1.06
CA ALA A 316 13.33 -7.07 0.13
C ALA A 316 14.79 -6.66 -0.10
N LEU A 317 15.02 -5.42 -0.57
CA LEU A 317 16.32 -4.89 -0.94
C LEU A 317 17.31 -4.86 0.23
N ILE A 318 16.86 -4.42 1.40
CA ILE A 318 17.72 -4.33 2.59
C ILE A 318 18.03 -5.72 3.14
N ARG A 319 17.05 -6.64 3.22
CA ARG A 319 17.33 -8.03 3.63
C ARG A 319 18.38 -8.67 2.74
N ALA A 320 18.21 -8.52 1.43
CA ALA A 320 19.13 -8.99 0.41
C ALA A 320 20.56 -8.46 0.61
N LYS A 321 20.71 -7.14 0.81
CA LYS A 321 22.02 -6.50 1.00
C LYS A 321 22.65 -6.82 2.35
N ALA A 322 21.87 -6.81 3.43
CA ALA A 322 22.34 -7.18 4.77
C ALA A 322 22.89 -8.60 4.79
N LEU A 323 22.23 -9.53 4.10
CA LEU A 323 22.71 -10.90 3.95
C LEU A 323 23.99 -10.97 3.11
N ALA A 324 24.04 -10.30 1.97
CA ALA A 324 25.19 -10.32 1.06
C ALA A 324 26.46 -9.67 1.64
N VAL A 325 26.30 -8.56 2.39
CA VAL A 325 27.43 -7.75 2.88
C VAL A 325 27.77 -8.08 4.33
N GLN A 326 26.78 -8.33 5.18
CA GLN A 326 26.97 -8.50 6.63
C GLN A 326 26.75 -9.95 7.10
N GLY A 327 26.25 -10.84 6.24
CA GLY A 327 25.87 -12.20 6.62
C GLY A 327 24.64 -12.26 7.54
N VAL A 328 23.89 -11.16 7.68
CA VAL A 328 22.76 -11.05 8.62
C VAL A 328 21.46 -11.39 7.90
N ARG A 329 20.71 -12.37 8.44
CA ARG A 329 19.43 -12.81 7.89
C ARG A 329 18.25 -12.28 8.71
N TYR A 330 17.77 -11.09 8.35
CA TYR A 330 16.57 -10.50 8.96
C TYR A 330 15.28 -11.24 8.57
N GLN A 331 14.33 -11.30 9.50
CA GLN A 331 12.99 -11.82 9.28
C GLN A 331 12.22 -10.88 8.32
N GLU A 332 11.51 -11.48 7.37
CA GLU A 332 10.68 -10.78 6.39
C GLU A 332 9.50 -10.06 7.04
N GLY A 333 9.08 -8.94 6.46
CA GLY A 333 7.81 -8.30 6.79
C GLY A 333 7.90 -7.19 7.83
N TRP A 334 9.03 -7.04 8.52
CA TRP A 334 9.19 -6.03 9.57
C TRP A 334 9.31 -4.61 9.04
N MET A 335 9.99 -4.40 7.91
CA MET A 335 10.14 -3.05 7.34
C MET A 335 8.85 -2.60 6.66
N VAL A 336 8.20 -3.47 5.88
CA VAL A 336 6.86 -3.20 5.33
C VAL A 336 5.80 -3.07 6.44
N GLY A 337 5.92 -3.84 7.52
CA GLY A 337 5.05 -3.72 8.69
C GLY A 337 5.20 -2.37 9.39
N THR A 338 6.44 -1.90 9.57
CA THR A 338 6.73 -0.57 10.10
C THR A 338 6.18 0.52 9.18
N THR A 339 6.45 0.40 7.88
CA THR A 339 5.95 1.31 6.85
C THR A 339 4.42 1.43 6.91
N THR A 340 3.74 0.28 6.91
CA THR A 340 2.28 0.22 6.93
C THR A 340 1.71 0.74 8.24
N THR A 341 2.34 0.40 9.37
CA THR A 341 1.90 0.88 10.69
C THR A 341 1.97 2.39 10.76
N VAL A 342 3.11 2.98 10.41
CA VAL A 342 3.28 4.44 10.33
C VAL A 342 2.21 5.07 9.43
N LYS A 343 1.95 4.47 8.27
CA LYS A 343 0.96 4.97 7.31
C LYS A 343 -0.48 4.88 7.82
N VAL A 344 -0.88 3.73 8.36
CA VAL A 344 -2.21 3.52 8.94
C VAL A 344 -2.47 4.50 10.09
N PHE A 345 -1.47 4.80 10.93
CA PHE A 345 -1.61 5.82 11.97
C PHE A 345 -1.84 7.22 11.39
N ILE A 346 -1.13 7.59 10.32
CA ILE A 346 -1.38 8.84 9.60
C ILE A 346 -2.82 8.90 9.06
N ASP A 347 -3.33 7.78 8.56
CA ASP A 347 -4.69 7.65 8.02
C ASP A 347 -5.79 7.76 9.08
N VAL A 348 -5.57 7.28 10.30
CA VAL A 348 -6.52 7.45 11.41
C VAL A 348 -6.88 8.93 11.61
N PHE A 349 -5.93 9.83 11.40
CA PHE A 349 -6.09 11.26 11.69
C PHE A 349 -6.77 12.07 10.58
N ILE A 350 -6.96 11.52 9.38
CA ILE A 350 -7.57 12.26 8.27
C ILE A 350 -9.00 12.74 8.59
N GLY A 351 -9.80 11.91 9.26
CA GLY A 351 -11.17 12.24 9.64
C GLY A 351 -11.22 13.38 10.67
N VAL A 352 -10.30 13.34 11.63
CA VAL A 352 -10.13 14.40 12.65
C VAL A 352 -9.68 15.70 11.99
N TRP A 353 -8.68 15.63 11.11
CA TRP A 353 -8.14 16.79 10.41
C TRP A 353 -9.14 17.45 9.47
N ALA A 354 -9.89 16.66 8.69
CA ALA A 354 -10.94 17.16 7.83
C ALA A 354 -12.01 17.92 8.62
N PHE A 355 -12.37 17.43 9.81
CA PHE A 355 -13.30 18.11 10.71
C PHE A 355 -12.72 19.42 11.26
N ILE A 356 -11.47 19.42 11.73
CA ILE A 356 -10.77 20.64 12.20
C ILE A 356 -10.74 21.70 11.09
N LEU A 357 -10.34 21.32 9.87
CA LEU A 357 -10.31 22.24 8.74
C LEU A 357 -11.69 22.74 8.36
N ALA A 358 -12.73 21.89 8.38
CA ALA A 358 -14.10 22.31 8.14
C ALA A 358 -14.53 23.39 9.16
N VAL A 359 -14.28 23.17 10.46
CA VAL A 359 -14.59 24.15 11.52
C VAL A 359 -13.84 25.46 11.30
N ILE A 360 -12.53 25.41 11.06
CA ILE A 360 -11.71 26.61 10.80
C ILE A 360 -12.24 27.35 9.57
N TRP A 361 -12.58 26.63 8.51
CA TRP A 361 -13.03 27.25 7.27
C TRP A 361 -14.38 27.94 7.42
N THR A 362 -15.36 27.28 8.05
CA THR A 362 -16.72 27.83 8.20
C THR A 362 -16.82 28.90 9.30
N SER A 363 -15.90 28.91 10.28
CA SER A 363 -15.93 29.86 11.40
C SER A 363 -15.01 31.08 11.21
N ALA A 364 -13.83 30.91 10.61
CA ALA A 364 -12.78 31.92 10.59
C ALA A 364 -12.33 32.38 9.19
N ILE A 365 -12.39 31.52 8.17
CA ILE A 365 -11.90 31.85 6.82
C ILE A 365 -13.02 32.35 5.92
N GLU A 366 -14.08 31.55 5.78
CA GLU A 366 -15.33 31.87 5.11
C GLU A 366 -16.43 31.77 6.16
N ARG A 367 -16.57 32.84 6.96
CA ARG A 367 -17.55 32.88 8.03
C ARG A 367 -18.95 32.72 7.44
N ARG A 368 -19.58 31.57 7.71
CA ARG A 368 -20.92 31.22 7.24
C ARG A 368 -21.85 31.16 8.45
N PRO A 369 -22.52 32.28 8.80
CA PRO A 369 -23.38 32.34 9.98
C PRO A 369 -24.49 31.28 9.91
N GLY A 370 -24.66 30.51 10.98
CA GLY A 370 -25.70 29.48 11.07
C GLY A 370 -25.33 28.10 10.51
N GLU A 371 -24.20 27.95 9.82
CA GLU A 371 -23.73 26.64 9.35
C GLU A 371 -23.06 25.86 10.50
N ARG A 372 -23.65 24.72 10.89
CA ARG A 372 -23.08 23.83 11.92
C ARG A 372 -22.30 22.69 11.27
N VAL A 373 -21.03 22.54 11.64
CA VAL A 373 -20.21 21.39 11.22
C VAL A 373 -20.69 20.15 11.98
N SER A 374 -21.05 19.09 11.25
CA SER A 374 -21.54 17.85 11.85
C SER A 374 -20.36 16.92 12.20
N PRO A 375 -20.33 16.33 13.41
CA PRO A 375 -19.38 15.26 13.75
C PRO A 375 -19.44 14.05 12.82
N ARG A 376 -20.58 13.85 12.11
CA ARG A 376 -20.73 12.80 11.09
C ARG A 376 -19.71 12.92 9.96
N GLN A 377 -19.18 14.12 9.71
CA GLN A 377 -18.10 14.33 8.74
C GLN A 377 -16.83 13.55 9.10
N ILE A 378 -16.53 13.35 10.40
CA ILE A 378 -15.39 12.52 10.82
C ILE A 378 -15.61 11.10 10.31
N TRP A 379 -16.80 10.54 10.54
CA TRP A 379 -17.12 9.19 10.11
C TRP A 379 -17.10 9.05 8.59
N ASP A 380 -17.70 9.98 7.84
CA ASP A 380 -17.77 9.88 6.38
C ASP A 380 -16.38 10.01 5.70
N ARG A 381 -15.41 10.64 6.38
CA ARG A 381 -14.03 10.81 5.88
C ARG A 381 -13.04 9.79 6.44
N PHE A 382 -13.36 9.13 7.55
CA PHE A 382 -12.49 8.15 8.17
C PHE A 382 -12.28 6.93 7.25
N PRO A 383 -11.03 6.51 6.95
CA PRO A 383 -10.76 5.37 6.08
C PRO A 383 -11.16 4.06 6.76
N LYS A 384 -12.10 3.35 6.17
CA LYS A 384 -12.71 2.13 6.71
C LYS A 384 -11.75 0.95 6.67
N PHE A 385 -10.83 0.89 5.70
CA PHE A 385 -9.81 -0.16 5.65
C PHE A 385 -8.93 -0.19 6.92
N VAL A 386 -8.73 0.95 7.58
CA VAL A 386 -8.03 1.04 8.87
C VAL A 386 -8.74 0.23 9.96
N ILE A 387 -10.09 0.25 9.97
CA ILE A 387 -10.88 -0.57 10.90
C ILE A 387 -10.62 -2.06 10.63
N GLY A 388 -10.62 -2.45 9.36
CA GLY A 388 -10.33 -3.82 8.97
C GLY A 388 -8.92 -4.26 9.39
N TYR A 389 -7.90 -3.43 9.13
CA TYR A 389 -6.52 -3.68 9.56
C TYR A 389 -6.41 -3.84 11.10
N VAL A 390 -6.95 -2.90 11.87
CA VAL A 390 -6.90 -2.96 13.34
C VAL A 390 -7.65 -4.18 13.85
N PHE A 391 -8.79 -4.50 13.25
CA PHE A 391 -9.57 -5.68 13.62
C PHE A 391 -8.79 -6.98 13.39
N THR A 392 -8.27 -7.22 12.18
CA THR A 392 -7.52 -8.45 11.87
C THR A 392 -6.25 -8.55 12.71
N PHE A 393 -5.54 -7.43 12.91
CA PHE A 393 -4.39 -7.33 13.79
C PHE A 393 -4.71 -7.73 15.23
N LEU A 394 -5.71 -7.11 15.84
CA LEU A 394 -6.07 -7.36 17.24
C LEU A 394 -6.60 -8.78 17.45
N VAL A 395 -7.42 -9.30 16.54
CA VAL A 395 -7.93 -10.68 16.64
C VAL A 395 -6.77 -11.67 16.69
N ILE A 396 -5.82 -11.56 15.76
CA ILE A 396 -4.68 -12.49 15.71
C ILE A 396 -3.72 -12.27 16.88
N LEU A 397 -3.45 -11.01 17.23
CA LEU A 397 -2.60 -10.68 18.38
C LEU A 397 -3.18 -11.29 19.66
N LEU A 398 -4.47 -11.11 19.91
CA LEU A 398 -5.15 -11.67 21.09
C LEU A 398 -5.13 -13.19 21.08
N ILE A 399 -5.32 -13.84 19.92
CA ILE A 399 -5.16 -15.30 19.81
C ILE A 399 -3.73 -15.72 20.18
N GLY A 400 -2.72 -15.05 19.63
CA GLY A 400 -1.32 -15.35 19.89
C GLY A 400 -0.90 -15.14 21.35
N LEU A 401 -1.48 -14.15 22.03
CA LEU A 401 -1.21 -13.84 23.44
C LEU A 401 -1.99 -14.72 24.42
N ALA A 402 -3.28 -14.93 24.16
CA ALA A 402 -4.14 -15.70 25.06
C ALA A 402 -3.93 -17.21 24.92
N ALA A 403 -3.53 -17.68 23.74
CA ALA A 403 -3.32 -19.10 23.46
C ALA A 403 -2.03 -19.32 22.64
N PRO A 404 -0.84 -19.25 23.26
CA PRO A 404 0.44 -19.43 22.57
C PRO A 404 0.55 -20.76 21.80
N GLY A 405 -0.12 -21.83 22.27
CA GLY A 405 -0.17 -23.12 21.57
C GLY A 405 -0.88 -23.08 20.21
N LEU A 406 -1.70 -22.06 19.95
CA LEU A 406 -2.37 -21.84 18.67
C LEU A 406 -1.57 -20.97 17.70
N LEU A 407 -0.41 -20.42 18.11
CA LEU A 407 0.38 -19.52 17.28
C LEU A 407 0.85 -20.18 15.98
N GLY A 408 1.14 -21.48 15.99
CA GLY A 408 1.47 -22.24 14.78
C GLY A 408 0.31 -22.27 13.77
N LYS A 409 -0.94 -22.43 14.24
CA LYS A 409 -2.13 -22.38 13.40
C LYS A 409 -2.40 -20.96 12.90
N ALA A 410 -2.21 -19.95 13.75
CA ALA A 410 -2.33 -18.55 13.36
C ALA A 410 -1.34 -18.18 12.24
N LYS A 411 -0.09 -18.68 12.32
CA LYS A 411 0.92 -18.55 11.26
C LYS A 411 0.48 -19.19 9.95
N ALA A 412 -0.02 -20.42 10.00
CA ALA A 412 -0.47 -21.13 8.80
C ALA A 412 -1.65 -20.40 8.14
N ALA A 413 -2.67 -20.03 8.91
CA ALA A 413 -3.81 -19.24 8.44
C ALA A 413 -3.36 -17.92 7.80
N MET A 414 -2.54 -17.14 8.49
CA MET A 414 -2.08 -15.87 7.94
C MET A 414 -1.13 -16.06 6.76
N GLY A 415 -0.39 -17.17 6.67
CA GLY A 415 0.40 -17.56 5.51
C GLY A 415 -0.46 -17.75 4.26
N GLU A 416 -1.59 -18.46 4.38
CA GLU A 416 -2.57 -18.62 3.29
C GLU A 416 -3.16 -17.28 2.86
N ALA A 417 -3.62 -16.46 3.80
CA ALA A 417 -4.16 -15.14 3.49
C ALA A 417 -3.11 -14.21 2.85
N ASN A 418 -1.85 -14.30 3.30
CA ASN A 418 -0.73 -13.48 2.82
C ASN A 418 -0.43 -13.70 1.34
N VAL A 419 -0.77 -14.85 0.77
CA VAL A 419 -0.63 -15.11 -0.67
C VAL A 419 -1.58 -14.22 -1.49
N PHE A 420 -2.85 -14.11 -1.07
CA PHE A 420 -3.79 -13.20 -1.71
C PHE A 420 -3.40 -11.74 -1.52
N ARG A 421 -2.82 -11.37 -0.36
CA ARG A 421 -2.22 -10.05 -0.16
C ARG A 421 -1.14 -9.76 -1.21
N GLY A 422 -0.23 -10.71 -1.46
CA GLY A 422 0.82 -10.56 -2.48
C GLY A 422 0.24 -10.34 -3.89
N ILE A 423 -0.83 -11.07 -4.23
CA ILE A 423 -1.54 -10.92 -5.51
C ILE A 423 -2.16 -9.52 -5.63
N PHE A 424 -2.88 -9.06 -4.60
CA PHE A 424 -3.43 -7.71 -4.60
C PHE A 424 -2.35 -6.62 -4.65
N PHE A 425 -1.20 -6.85 -4.01
CA PHE A 425 -0.06 -5.95 -4.16
C PHE A 425 0.40 -5.91 -5.61
N VAL A 426 0.73 -7.02 -6.26
CA VAL A 426 1.21 -6.96 -7.65
C VAL A 426 0.19 -6.34 -8.62
N MET A 427 -1.11 -6.59 -8.41
CA MET A 427 -2.19 -5.91 -9.14
C MET A 427 -2.25 -4.41 -8.88
N THR A 428 -2.03 -3.98 -7.63
CA THR A 428 -1.91 -2.56 -7.27
C THR A 428 -0.78 -1.92 -8.07
N PHE A 429 0.41 -2.51 -8.09
CA PHE A 429 1.56 -1.91 -8.78
C PHE A 429 1.33 -1.80 -10.29
N PHE A 430 0.78 -2.85 -10.92
CA PHE A 430 0.43 -2.80 -12.33
C PHE A 430 -0.57 -1.68 -12.64
N THR A 431 -1.63 -1.58 -11.83
CA THR A 431 -2.68 -0.57 -12.04
C THR A 431 -2.25 0.85 -11.69
N ILE A 432 -1.35 1.04 -10.71
CA ILE A 432 -0.68 2.32 -10.46
C ILE A 432 0.10 2.76 -11.71
N GLY A 433 0.88 1.85 -12.30
CA GLY A 433 1.63 2.14 -13.53
C GLY A 433 0.71 2.49 -14.69
N ALA A 434 -0.36 1.70 -14.90
CA ALA A 434 -1.31 1.91 -15.99
C ALA A 434 -2.08 3.25 -15.88
N LEU A 435 -2.32 3.76 -14.67
CA LEU A 435 -2.93 5.09 -14.46
C LEU A 435 -1.97 6.26 -14.66
N SER A 436 -0.67 6.03 -14.57
CA SER A 436 0.35 7.07 -14.58
C SER A 436 0.65 7.54 -16.00
N ASN A 437 -0.18 8.45 -16.51
CA ASN A 437 -0.01 9.08 -17.83
C ASN A 437 0.76 10.40 -17.71
N PHE A 438 2.05 10.39 -18.06
CA PHE A 438 2.91 11.56 -17.90
C PHE A 438 2.59 12.69 -18.89
N ARG A 439 2.11 12.34 -20.09
CA ARG A 439 1.74 13.32 -21.12
C ARG A 439 0.57 14.18 -20.68
N LYS A 440 -0.46 13.55 -20.10
CA LYS A 440 -1.65 14.25 -19.61
C LYS A 440 -1.34 15.27 -18.51
N LEU A 441 -0.41 14.95 -17.62
CA LEU A 441 0.05 15.89 -16.57
C LEU A 441 0.73 17.13 -17.15
N TRP A 442 1.48 16.96 -18.24
CA TRP A 442 2.17 18.06 -18.91
C TRP A 442 1.18 18.97 -19.64
N GLU A 443 0.18 18.37 -20.29
CA GLU A 443 -0.90 19.08 -21.01
C GLU A 443 -1.84 19.85 -20.06
N GLU A 444 -2.00 19.40 -18.81
CA GLU A 444 -2.86 20.01 -17.80
C GLU A 444 -2.32 21.32 -17.17
N GLY A 445 -1.17 21.84 -17.60
CA GLY A 445 -0.66 23.15 -17.17
C GLY A 445 -0.22 23.20 -15.69
N LEU A 446 0.11 22.05 -15.12
CA LEU A 446 0.37 21.83 -13.69
C LEU A 446 1.72 22.35 -13.17
N GLY A 447 2.53 23.02 -14.00
CA GLY A 447 3.93 23.35 -13.67
C GLY A 447 4.12 24.02 -12.31
N ARG A 448 3.21 24.90 -11.89
CA ARG A 448 3.30 25.56 -10.57
C ARG A 448 2.98 24.61 -9.40
N LEU A 449 1.97 23.75 -9.54
CA LEU A 449 1.61 22.77 -8.51
C LEU A 449 2.66 21.67 -8.41
N ALA A 450 3.17 21.21 -9.57
CA ALA A 450 4.29 20.29 -9.65
C ALA A 450 5.56 20.88 -9.01
N ALA A 451 5.87 22.15 -9.26
CA ALA A 451 7.02 22.81 -8.64
C ALA A 451 6.91 22.88 -7.11
N VAL A 452 5.73 23.22 -6.57
CA VAL A 452 5.50 23.15 -5.10
C VAL A 452 5.74 21.73 -4.61
N TYR A 453 5.17 20.73 -5.29
CA TYR A 453 5.33 19.34 -4.91
C TYR A 453 6.80 18.93 -4.88
N VAL A 454 7.56 19.22 -5.93
CA VAL A 454 8.99 18.91 -6.01
C VAL A 454 9.77 19.57 -4.89
N VAL A 455 9.59 20.88 -4.69
CA VAL A 455 10.33 21.64 -3.68
C VAL A 455 9.99 21.13 -2.27
N CYS A 456 8.71 20.92 -1.97
CA CYS A 456 8.29 20.44 -0.66
C CYS A 456 8.67 18.98 -0.41
N LEU A 457 8.54 18.11 -1.41
CA LEU A 457 8.87 16.69 -1.30
C LEU A 457 10.38 16.51 -1.14
N PHE A 458 11.15 16.91 -2.17
CA PHE A 458 12.59 16.66 -2.25
C PHE A 458 13.41 17.62 -1.40
N GLY A 459 12.93 18.84 -1.16
CA GLY A 459 13.64 19.83 -0.35
C GLY A 459 13.36 19.72 1.15
N PHE A 460 12.30 19.03 1.56
CA PHE A 460 11.85 19.05 2.95
C PHE A 460 11.32 17.71 3.46
N ILE A 461 10.24 17.17 2.90
CA ILE A 461 9.56 16.00 3.45
C ILE A 461 10.44 14.76 3.51
N ILE A 462 11.15 14.48 2.41
CA ILE A 462 12.03 13.31 2.34
C ILE A 462 13.05 13.36 3.47
N TRP A 463 13.61 14.54 3.76
CA TRP A 463 14.65 14.70 4.78
C TRP A 463 14.11 14.73 6.19
N VAL A 464 13.00 15.42 6.42
CA VAL A 464 12.39 15.45 7.76
C VAL A 464 11.84 14.08 8.12
N GLY A 465 11.21 13.37 7.17
CA GLY A 465 10.78 11.99 7.37
C GLY A 465 11.93 11.04 7.65
N LEU A 466 13.10 11.26 7.03
CA LEU A 466 14.29 10.50 7.37
C LEU A 466 14.78 10.83 8.77
N LEU A 467 14.87 12.10 9.13
CA LEU A 467 15.30 12.56 10.45
C LEU A 467 14.39 11.99 11.54
N VAL A 468 13.08 12.04 11.36
CA VAL A 468 12.14 11.53 12.35
C VAL A 468 12.15 10.01 12.40
N SER A 469 12.28 9.35 11.25
CA SER A 469 12.54 7.91 11.22
C SER A 469 13.81 7.55 11.98
N TRP A 470 14.86 8.37 11.88
CA TRP A 470 16.10 8.17 12.61
C TRP A 470 15.90 8.34 14.11
N ILE A 471 15.29 9.45 14.54
CA ILE A 471 15.02 9.73 15.96
C ILE A 471 14.26 8.58 16.62
N PHE A 472 13.26 8.04 15.94
CA PHE A 472 12.42 7.01 16.51
C PHE A 472 12.95 5.60 16.28
N PHE A 473 13.46 5.26 15.10
CA PHE A 473 13.77 3.87 14.74
C PHE A 473 15.25 3.50 14.76
N HIS A 474 16.15 4.45 15.01
CA HIS A 474 17.59 4.17 15.05
C HIS A 474 17.94 3.11 16.10
N GLY A 475 18.82 2.18 15.72
CA GLY A 475 19.27 1.07 16.56
C GLY A 475 18.26 -0.08 16.69
N MET A 476 17.03 0.08 16.20
CA MET A 476 16.07 -1.03 16.14
C MET A 476 16.33 -1.88 14.89
N LYS A 477 16.43 -3.19 15.10
CA LYS A 477 16.67 -4.17 14.03
C LYS A 477 15.55 -5.21 14.00
N PRO A 478 15.14 -5.68 12.81
CA PRO A 478 14.28 -6.84 12.69
C PRO A 478 14.90 -8.03 13.43
N PRO A 479 14.07 -8.93 13.99
CA PRO A 479 14.51 -10.23 14.44
C PRO A 479 15.29 -10.96 13.35
N LEU A 480 16.23 -11.80 13.77
CA LEU A 480 16.94 -12.70 12.86
C LEU A 480 16.10 -13.95 12.61
N VAL A 481 16.17 -14.49 11.41
CA VAL A 481 15.65 -15.82 11.10
C VAL A 481 16.50 -16.83 11.88
N THR A 482 15.95 -17.41 12.93
CA THR A 482 16.56 -18.57 13.59
C THR A 482 16.41 -19.76 12.65
N GLY A 483 17.55 -20.33 12.24
CA GLY A 483 17.62 -21.57 11.46
C GLY A 483 17.16 -22.76 12.28
#